data_AF-A0A6V7IQM7-F1
#
_entry.id   AF-A0A6V7IQM7-F1
#
_cell.length_a   1.000
_cell.length_b   1.000
_cell.length_c   1.000
_cell.angle_alpha   90.00
_cell.angle_beta   90.00
_cell.angle_gamma   90.00
#
_symmetry.space_group_name_H-M   'P 1'
#
loop_
_entity.id
_entity.type
_entity.pdbx_description
1 polymer ?
#
loop_
_entity_poly.entity_id
_entity_poly.type
_entity_poly.pdbx_seq_one_letter_code
_entity_poly.pdbx_strand_id
1 'polypeptide(L)'
;MANNMVTPIIKGPITDIFSAVGNFQNHQECWKRELELVDCLEAYGPLHGQTKCHDLMADLRECVIKGKQRQRFLIMRRERLRQIADGERDPENAFIESPPADSY
;
A
#
# COMPACT_ATOMS: atom_id res chain seq x y z
N MET A 1 -2.96 25.49 11.49
CA MET A 1 -4.27 24.81 11.61
C MET A 1 -3.98 23.38 12.03
N ALA A 2 -4.33 23.03 13.26
CA ALA A 2 -4.01 21.72 13.83
C ALA A 2 -4.86 20.65 13.14
N ASN A 3 -4.21 19.70 12.47
CA ASN A 3 -4.85 18.53 11.88
C ASN A 3 -5.32 17.59 13.01
N ASN A 4 -6.57 17.74 13.45
CA ASN A 4 -7.27 16.81 14.32
C ASN A 4 -7.68 15.56 13.52
N MET A 5 -6.73 14.74 13.09
CA MET A 5 -7.04 13.51 12.36
C MET A 5 -7.37 12.32 13.28
N VAL A 6 -7.17 12.46 14.61
CA VAL A 6 -7.21 11.31 15.54
C VAL A 6 -8.31 11.41 16.61
N THR A 7 -8.96 12.57 16.81
CA THR A 7 -10.00 12.70 17.83
C THR A 7 -11.24 13.44 17.31
N PRO A 8 -12.44 12.80 17.34
CA PRO A 8 -13.67 13.47 16.94
C PRO A 8 -14.01 14.59 17.91
N ILE A 9 -14.38 15.76 17.38
CA ILE A 9 -14.79 16.94 18.17
C ILE A 9 -16.08 16.64 18.97
N ILE A 10 -16.91 15.71 18.48
CA ILE A 10 -18.13 15.24 19.14
C ILE A 10 -18.02 13.72 19.33
N LYS A 11 -17.91 13.28 20.58
CA LYS A 11 -17.89 11.86 20.95
C LYS A 11 -19.32 11.32 21.10
N GLY A 12 -19.62 10.20 20.47
CA GLY A 12 -20.92 9.55 20.50
C GLY A 12 -20.89 8.19 19.80
N PRO A 13 -21.95 7.37 19.93
CA PRO A 13 -21.94 5.99 19.46
C PRO A 13 -21.71 5.88 17.94
N ILE A 14 -22.24 6.83 17.16
CA ILE A 14 -22.03 6.89 15.72
C ILE A 14 -20.57 7.25 15.40
N THR A 15 -20.00 8.25 16.06
CA THR A 15 -18.62 8.67 15.80
C THR A 15 -17.60 7.64 16.28
N ASP A 16 -17.88 6.88 17.34
CA ASP A 16 -17.03 5.78 17.82
C ASP A 16 -17.04 4.58 16.86
N ILE A 17 -18.20 4.19 16.31
CA ILE A 17 -18.30 3.08 15.34
C ILE A 17 -17.54 3.42 14.05
N PHE A 18 -17.64 4.65 13.57
CA PHE A 18 -16.96 5.08 12.34
C PHE A 18 -15.55 5.65 12.58
N SER A 19 -15.09 5.74 13.84
CA SER A 19 -13.73 6.24 14.16
C SER A 19 -12.62 5.34 13.61
N ALA A 20 -12.92 4.06 13.37
CA ALA A 20 -11.98 3.10 12.79
C ALA A 20 -11.91 3.15 11.25
N VAL A 21 -12.78 3.91 10.58
CA VAL A 21 -12.82 3.96 9.10
C VAL A 21 -11.54 4.60 8.52
N GLY A 22 -10.83 5.40 9.32
CA GLY A 22 -9.57 6.03 8.92
C GLY A 22 -8.32 5.22 9.23
N ASN A 23 -8.43 4.04 9.87
CA ASN A 23 -7.27 3.23 10.24
C ASN A 23 -7.16 1.96 9.38
N PHE A 24 -5.93 1.51 9.15
CA PHE A 24 -5.61 0.28 8.41
C PHE A 24 -5.40 -0.92 9.34
N GLN A 25 -5.90 -0.87 10.59
CA GLN A 25 -5.74 -1.93 11.59
C GLN A 25 -6.38 -3.25 11.14
N ASN A 26 -7.46 -3.19 10.37
CA ASN A 26 -8.11 -4.37 9.79
C ASN A 26 -7.48 -4.82 8.45
N HIS A 27 -6.47 -4.11 7.94
CA HIS A 27 -5.81 -4.45 6.68
C HIS A 27 -4.58 -5.33 6.95
N GLN A 28 -4.74 -6.65 6.77
CA GLN A 28 -3.70 -7.65 7.09
C GLN A 28 -2.33 -7.39 6.47
N GLU A 29 -2.28 -6.79 5.27
CA GLU A 29 -1.00 -6.47 4.62
C GLU A 29 -0.38 -5.12 5.02
N CYS A 30 -1.20 -4.10 5.32
CA CYS A 30 -0.73 -2.71 5.39
C CYS A 30 -0.61 -2.16 6.83
N TRP A 31 -1.16 -2.86 7.83
CA TRP A 31 -1.11 -2.44 9.23
C TRP A 31 0.32 -2.17 9.73
N LYS A 32 1.32 -2.94 9.26
CA LYS A 32 2.72 -2.75 9.67
C LYS A 32 3.28 -1.40 9.20
N ARG A 33 2.93 -0.99 7.98
CA ARG A 33 3.37 0.30 7.41
C ARG A 33 2.65 1.47 8.06
N GLU A 34 1.40 1.27 8.45
CA GLU A 34 0.67 2.24 9.27
C GLU A 34 1.32 2.40 10.64
N LEU A 35 1.69 1.30 11.30
CA LEU A 35 2.36 1.34 12.60
C LEU A 35 3.70 2.10 12.53
N GLU A 36 4.54 1.80 11.54
CA GLU A 36 5.82 2.51 11.33
C GLU A 36 5.62 4.02 11.09
N LEU A 37 4.57 4.38 10.34
CA LEU A 37 4.23 5.78 10.12
C LEU A 37 3.78 6.47 11.42
N VAL A 38 2.96 5.80 12.23
CA VAL A 38 2.50 6.32 13.53
C VAL A 38 3.70 6.55 14.45
N ASP A 39 4.61 5.58 14.58
CA ASP A 39 5.83 5.71 15.40
C ASP A 39 6.66 6.93 14.98
N CYS A 40 6.80 7.18 13.67
CA CYS A 40 7.51 8.35 13.16
C CYS A 40 6.78 9.66 13.46
N LEU A 41 5.45 9.70 13.30
CA LEU A 41 4.65 10.89 13.60
C LEU A 41 4.62 11.20 15.10
N GLU A 42 4.65 10.19 15.96
CA GLU A 42 4.79 10.34 17.40
C GLU A 42 6.15 10.93 17.78
N ALA A 43 7.23 10.49 17.13
CA ALA A 43 8.58 10.99 17.39
C ALA A 43 8.78 12.46 16.96
N TYR A 44 8.28 12.86 15.78
CA TYR A 44 8.55 14.17 15.19
C TYR A 44 7.42 15.19 15.33
N GLY A 45 6.20 14.75 15.65
CA GLY A 45 5.02 15.58 15.73
C GLY A 45 4.55 16.16 14.39
N PRO A 46 3.49 16.97 14.38
CA PRO A 46 2.79 17.39 13.15
C PRO A 46 3.58 18.38 12.29
N LEU A 47 4.47 19.18 12.89
CA LEU A 47 5.25 20.22 12.17
C LEU A 47 6.35 19.61 11.31
N HIS A 48 7.08 18.63 11.84
CA HIS A 48 8.21 18.02 11.15
C HIS A 48 7.84 16.69 10.48
N GLY A 49 6.75 16.04 10.92
CA GLY A 49 6.32 14.74 10.42
C GLY A 49 6.09 14.67 8.91
N GLN A 50 5.57 15.74 8.29
CA GLN A 50 5.35 15.75 6.83
C GLN A 50 6.65 15.60 6.03
N THR A 51 7.75 16.14 6.53
CA THR A 51 9.05 16.10 5.85
C THR A 51 9.86 14.88 6.27
N LYS A 52 9.87 14.55 7.57
CA LYS A 52 10.67 13.47 8.14
C LYS A 52 10.08 12.09 7.90
N CYS A 53 8.75 11.98 7.88
CA CYS A 53 8.04 10.72 7.67
C CYS A 53 7.52 10.58 6.23
N HIS A 54 8.02 11.38 5.29
CA HIS A 54 7.55 11.40 3.90
C HIS A 54 7.59 10.01 3.25
N ASP A 55 8.69 9.28 3.42
CA ASP A 55 8.89 7.98 2.80
C ASP A 55 7.93 6.93 3.37
N LEU A 56 7.71 6.94 4.69
CA LEU A 56 6.73 6.07 5.35
C LEU A 56 5.29 6.38 4.91
N MET A 57 4.95 7.66 4.74
CA MET A 57 3.65 8.06 4.17
C MET A 57 3.52 7.58 2.72
N ALA A 58 4.59 7.67 1.92
CA ALA A 58 4.60 7.21 0.54
C ALA A 58 4.46 5.69 0.45
N ASP A 59 5.07 4.95 1.37
CA ASP A 59 5.01 3.48 1.44
C ASP A 59 3.62 2.99 1.90
N LEU A 60 3.02 3.64 2.91
CA LEU A 60 1.63 3.33 3.28
C LEU A 60 0.67 3.59 2.11
N ARG A 61 0.85 4.73 1.42
CA ARG A 61 0.06 5.05 0.21
C ARG A 61 0.27 4.02 -0.90
N GLU A 62 1.50 3.55 -1.10
CA GLU A 62 1.81 2.50 -2.06
C GLU A 62 1.14 1.18 -1.67
N CYS A 63 1.17 0.81 -0.39
CA CYS A 63 0.53 -0.42 0.09
C CYS A 63 -0.98 -0.44 -0.18
N VAL A 64 -1.65 0.69 0.00
CA VAL A 64 -3.11 0.81 -0.18
C VAL A 64 -3.49 0.88 -1.66
N ILE A 65 -2.75 1.63 -2.46
CA ILE A 65 -3.11 1.89 -3.87
C ILE A 65 -2.50 0.86 -4.82
N LYS A 66 -1.39 0.21 -4.42
CA LYS A 66 -0.54 -0.69 -5.22
C LYS A 66 -0.12 -0.10 -6.57
N GLY A 67 0.00 1.23 -6.63
CA GLY A 67 0.23 1.96 -7.89
C GLY A 67 1.57 1.61 -8.54
N LYS A 68 2.66 1.63 -7.76
CA LYS A 68 4.01 1.29 -8.24
C LYS A 68 4.10 -0.20 -8.60
N GLN A 69 3.57 -1.08 -7.75
CA GLN A 69 3.51 -2.51 -8.03
C GLN A 69 2.80 -2.82 -9.36
N ARG A 70 1.62 -2.22 -9.59
CA ARG A 70 0.86 -2.39 -10.82
C ARG A 70 1.63 -1.90 -12.05
N GLN A 71 2.25 -0.71 -11.96
CA GLN A 71 3.04 -0.17 -13.05
C GLN A 71 4.23 -1.07 -13.39
N ARG A 72 4.95 -1.57 -12.38
CA ARG A 72 6.04 -2.52 -12.55
C ARG A 72 5.57 -3.80 -13.25
N PHE A 73 4.44 -4.37 -12.81
CA PHE A 73 3.85 -5.54 -13.46
C PHE A 73 3.55 -5.30 -14.94
N LEU A 74 2.93 -4.16 -15.28
CA LEU A 74 2.59 -3.84 -16.67
C LEU A 74 3.84 -3.68 -17.55
N ILE A 75 4.89 -3.05 -17.04
CA ILE A 75 6.16 -2.88 -17.77
C ILE A 75 6.80 -4.25 -18.02
N MET A 76 6.93 -5.09 -16.99
CA MET A 76 7.50 -6.44 -17.12
C MET A 76 6.69 -7.32 -18.07
N ARG A 77 5.35 -7.23 -18.02
CA ARG A 77 4.47 -7.97 -18.92
C ARG A 77 4.62 -7.51 -20.36
N ARG A 78 4.70 -6.19 -20.60
CA ARG A 78 4.89 -5.63 -21.94
C ARG A 78 6.21 -6.09 -22.56
N GLU A 79 7.30 -6.02 -21.80
CA GLU A 79 8.61 -6.45 -22.30
C GLU A 79 8.62 -7.94 -22.62
N ARG A 80 8.00 -8.76 -21.76
CA ARG A 80 7.86 -10.19 -22.00
C ARG A 80 7.11 -10.50 -23.29
N LEU A 81 6.00 -9.79 -23.56
CA LEU A 81 5.23 -9.97 -24.80
C LEU A 81 6.03 -9.52 -26.03
N ARG A 82 6.83 -8.47 -25.90
CA ARG A 82 7.73 -8.01 -26.96
C ARG A 82 8.80 -9.07 -27.29
N GLN A 83 9.42 -9.67 -26.27
CA GLN A 83 10.40 -10.76 -26.46
C GLN A 83 9.79 -12.00 -27.13
N ILE A 84 8.53 -12.33 -26.85
CA ILE A 84 7.81 -13.43 -27.52
C ILE A 84 7.56 -13.09 -28.99
N ALA A 85 7.14 -11.86 -29.28
CA ALA A 85 6.88 -11.42 -30.65
C ALA A 85 8.15 -11.38 -31.52
N ASP A 86 9.28 -10.99 -30.93
CA ASP A 86 10.59 -10.95 -31.58
C ASP A 86 11.24 -12.35 -31.69
N GLY A 87 10.65 -13.37 -31.08
CA GLY A 87 11.19 -14.74 -31.07
C GLY A 87 12.39 -14.95 -30.14
N GLU A 88 12.73 -13.95 -29.31
CA GLU A 88 13.80 -14.04 -28.30
C GLU A 88 13.43 -14.98 -27.14
N ARG A 89 12.12 -15.25 -26.96
CA ARG A 89 11.59 -16.07 -25.86
C ARG A 89 10.54 -17.05 -26.37
N ASP A 90 10.66 -18.30 -25.93
CA ASP A 90 9.71 -19.36 -26.24
C ASP A 90 8.31 -19.03 -25.67
N PRO A 91 7.25 -19.01 -26.51
CA PRO A 91 5.88 -18.73 -26.08
C PRO A 91 5.32 -19.77 -25.11
N GLU A 92 5.73 -21.04 -25.20
CA GLU A 92 5.20 -22.10 -24.32
C GLU A 92 5.69 -21.94 -22.88
N ASN A 93 6.96 -21.55 -22.72
CA ASN A 93 7.59 -21.29 -21.42
C ASN A 93 7.54 -19.80 -21.01
N ALA A 94 6.67 -19.03 -21.67
CA ALA A 94 6.59 -17.60 -21.45
C ALA A 94 5.98 -17.24 -20.10
N PHE A 95 5.08 -18.03 -19.55
CA PHE A 95 4.49 -17.79 -18.23
C PHE A 95 4.75 -18.98 -17.32
N ILE A 96 4.88 -18.72 -16.02
CA ILE A 96 4.96 -19.81 -15.04
C ILE A 96 3.59 -20.48 -15.05
N GLU A 97 3.57 -21.81 -14.95
CA GLU A 97 2.32 -22.56 -14.81
C GLU A 97 1.53 -22.02 -13.62
N SER A 98 0.20 -21.97 -13.79
CA SER A 98 -0.67 -21.57 -12.69
C SER A 98 -0.45 -22.52 -11.51
N PRO A 99 -0.32 -22.00 -10.28
CA PRO A 99 -0.18 -22.86 -9.12
C PRO A 99 -1.43 -23.76 -8.99
N PRO A 100 -1.29 -24.98 -8.44
CA PRO A 100 -2.41 -25.87 -8.18
C PRO A 100 -3.52 -25.19 -7.37
N ALA A 101 -4.78 -25.56 -7.61
CA ALA A 101 -5.94 -24.93 -6.97
C ALA A 101 -5.95 -25.07 -5.44
N ASP A 102 -5.18 -26.00 -4.89
CA ASP A 102 -5.04 -26.35 -3.48
C ASP A 102 -3.78 -25.76 -2.80
N SER A 103 -3.12 -24.78 -3.43
CA SER A 103 -1.85 -24.21 -2.94
C SER A 103 -1.97 -23.11 -1.86
N TYR A 104 -3.14 -22.94 -1.22
CA TYR A 104 -3.41 -21.91 -0.21
C TYR A 104 -3.89 -22.49 1.13
#